data_AF-A0A8T3X490-F1
#
_entry.id   AF-A0A8T3X490-F1
#
_cell.length_a   1.000
_cell.length_b   1.000
_cell.length_c   1.000
_cell.angle_alpha   90.00
_cell.angle_beta   90.00
_cell.angle_gamma   90.00
#
_symmetry.space_group_name_H-M   'P 1'
#
loop_
_entity.id
_entity.type
_entity.pdbx_description
1 polymer ?
#
loop_
_entity_poly.entity_id
_entity_poly.type
_entity_poly.pdbx_seq_one_letter_code
_entity_poly.pdbx_strand_id
1 'polypeptide(L)'
;MPLFADDAEKKIARLEREMNRRMQRMEESFSIMKDTIIKLKKENIELKSDRDFLLERYKDILRKLPSISEPVKESIVKPAKQIIIDNAKFFERVAKEGIVSNEKVIADLKKDYKAPLDELFDLVMKNKKVKLKDAAKKFGVHEGLVEQWARVLQDYELIDVHYPEKGEPLMMKK
;
A
#
# COMPACT_ATOMS: atom_id res chain seq x y z
N MET A 1 -18.16 66.43 18.90
CA MET A 1 -17.43 65.25 19.41
C MET A 1 -18.23 63.92 19.53
N PRO A 2 -19.58 63.83 19.46
CA PRO A 2 -20.26 62.53 19.62
C PRO A 2 -20.23 61.61 18.37
N LEU A 3 -19.98 62.14 17.18
CA LEU A 3 -20.01 61.40 15.91
C LEU A 3 -18.91 60.34 15.74
N PHE A 4 -17.77 60.47 16.43
CA PHE A 4 -16.66 59.51 16.32
C PHE A 4 -16.81 58.27 17.21
N ALA A 5 -17.60 58.35 18.28
CA ALA A 5 -17.85 57.22 19.18
C ALA A 5 -18.77 56.17 18.53
N ASP A 6 -19.80 56.62 17.80
CA ASP A 6 -20.81 55.76 17.16
C ASP A 6 -20.21 54.90 16.02
N ASP A 7 -19.20 55.42 15.31
CA ASP A 7 -18.53 54.66 14.23
C ASP A 7 -17.56 53.61 14.79
N ALA A 8 -16.90 53.91 15.91
CA ALA A 8 -16.05 52.95 16.62
C ALA A 8 -16.88 51.80 17.21
N GLU A 9 -18.02 52.09 17.82
CA GLU A 9 -18.95 51.08 18.38
C GLU A 9 -19.49 50.15 17.29
N LYS A 10 -19.90 50.68 16.13
CA LYS A 10 -20.34 49.87 14.99
C LYS A 10 -19.24 48.95 14.47
N LYS A 11 -18.00 49.43 14.45
CA LYS A 11 -16.84 48.64 14.02
C LYS A 11 -16.52 47.51 15.00
N ILE A 12 -16.59 47.78 16.30
CA ILE A 12 -16.42 46.78 17.37
C ILE A 12 -17.50 45.70 17.25
N ALA A 13 -18.78 46.10 17.16
CA ALA A 13 -19.88 45.16 17.02
C ALA A 13 -19.77 44.29 15.75
N ARG A 14 -19.23 44.84 14.65
CA ARG A 14 -18.96 44.07 13.42
C ARG A 14 -17.86 43.03 13.63
N LEU A 15 -16.77 43.40 14.29
CA LEU A 15 -15.65 42.51 14.60
C LEU A 15 -16.08 41.38 15.53
N GLU A 16 -16.87 41.67 16.57
CA GLU A 16 -17.40 40.66 17.49
C GLU A 16 -18.26 39.62 16.76
N ARG A 17 -19.17 40.06 15.89
CA ARG A 17 -19.97 39.15 15.07
C ARG A 17 -19.11 38.29 14.16
N GLU A 18 -18.08 38.86 13.55
CA GLU A 18 -17.17 38.12 12.69
C GLU A 18 -16.36 37.08 13.48
N MET A 19 -15.84 37.48 14.64
CA MET A 19 -15.10 36.60 15.54
C MET A 19 -15.98 35.44 16.03
N ASN A 20 -17.23 35.71 16.43
CA ASN A 20 -18.16 34.67 16.85
C ASN A 20 -18.46 33.67 15.74
N ARG A 21 -18.65 34.14 14.49
CA ARG A 21 -18.82 33.24 13.33
C ARG A 21 -17.58 32.39 13.06
N ARG A 22 -16.38 32.97 13.23
CA ARG A 22 -15.13 32.20 13.08
C ARG A 22 -15.00 31.16 14.18
N MET A 23 -15.34 31.52 15.42
CA MET A 23 -15.27 30.64 16.57
C MET A 23 -16.23 29.45 16.41
N GLN A 24 -17.48 29.68 15.97
CA GLN A 24 -18.44 28.61 15.68
C GLN A 24 -17.92 27.62 14.63
N ARG A 25 -17.41 28.12 13.49
CA ARG A 25 -16.83 27.25 12.45
C ARG A 25 -15.62 26.45 12.95
N MET A 26 -14.84 27.06 13.83
CA MET A 26 -13.71 26.40 14.45
C MET A 26 -14.16 25.30 15.43
N GLU A 27 -15.20 25.53 16.23
CA GLU A 27 -15.80 24.53 17.10
C GLU A 27 -16.37 23.34 16.32
N GLU A 28 -17.09 23.60 15.22
CA GLU A 28 -17.56 22.55 14.30
C GLU A 28 -16.38 21.73 13.75
N SER A 29 -15.31 22.41 13.34
CA SER A 29 -14.10 21.76 12.81
C SER A 29 -13.41 20.90 13.87
N PHE A 30 -13.33 21.37 15.12
CA PHE A 30 -12.81 20.60 16.25
C PHE A 30 -13.68 19.39 16.58
N SER A 31 -15.00 19.51 16.48
CA SER A 31 -15.91 18.38 16.68
C SER A 31 -15.66 17.29 15.64
N ILE A 32 -15.57 17.65 14.36
CA ILE A 32 -15.28 16.71 13.26
C ILE A 32 -13.92 16.04 13.46
N MET A 33 -12.88 16.80 13.82
CA MET A 33 -11.56 16.24 14.09
C MET A 33 -11.58 15.28 15.29
N LYS A 34 -12.29 15.63 16.37
CA LYS A 34 -12.44 14.77 17.54
C LYS A 34 -13.09 13.44 17.19
N ASP A 35 -14.17 13.47 16.40
CA ASP A 35 -14.87 12.25 15.97
C ASP A 35 -13.98 11.38 15.08
N THR A 36 -13.22 12.00 14.18
CA THR A 36 -12.24 11.30 13.33
C THR A 36 -11.15 10.64 14.17
N ILE A 37 -10.62 11.33 15.19
CA ILE A 37 -9.62 10.77 16.11
C ILE A 37 -10.18 9.57 16.88
N ILE A 38 -11.44 9.64 17.34
CA ILE A 38 -12.10 8.53 18.03
C ILE A 38 -12.23 7.32 17.09
N LYS A 39 -12.69 7.54 15.85
CA LYS A 39 -12.81 6.49 14.84
C LYS A 39 -11.47 5.81 14.55
N LEU A 40 -10.42 6.59 14.30
CA LEU A 40 -9.07 6.07 14.05
C LEU A 40 -8.51 5.28 15.23
N LYS A 41 -8.77 5.71 16.48
CA LYS A 41 -8.37 4.96 17.67
C LYS A 41 -9.06 3.59 17.74
N LYS A 42 -10.35 3.53 17.40
CA LYS A 42 -11.11 2.28 17.39
C LYS A 42 -10.57 1.32 16.32
N GLU A 43 -10.39 1.79 15.09
CA GLU A 43 -9.83 0.98 14.00
C GLU A 43 -8.43 0.46 14.33
N ASN A 44 -7.58 1.27 15.00
CA ASN A 44 -6.25 0.84 15.42
C ASN A 44 -6.30 -0.30 16.45
N ILE A 45 -7.26 -0.26 17.37
CA ILE A 45 -7.47 -1.34 18.36
C ILE A 45 -7.91 -2.62 17.65
N GLU A 46 -8.85 -2.54 16.71
CA GLU A 46 -9.33 -3.68 15.93
C GLU A 46 -8.20 -4.31 15.11
N LEU A 47 -7.41 -3.50 14.40
CA LEU A 47 -6.25 -3.97 13.63
C LEU A 47 -5.18 -4.66 14.50
N LYS A 48 -4.96 -4.20 15.73
CA LYS A 48 -4.06 -4.86 16.67
C LYS A 48 -4.58 -6.24 17.08
N SER A 49 -5.88 -6.33 17.38
CA SER A 49 -6.52 -7.60 17.70
C SER A 49 -6.41 -8.59 16.53
N ASP A 50 -6.70 -8.14 15.31
CA ASP A 50 -6.61 -8.98 14.10
C ASP A 50 -5.18 -9.46 13.85
N ARG A 51 -4.20 -8.57 13.99
CA ARG A 51 -2.78 -8.93 13.88
C ARG A 51 -2.41 -10.01 14.89
N ASP A 52 -2.80 -9.84 16.15
CA ASP A 52 -2.46 -10.78 17.22
C ASP A 52 -3.14 -12.14 17.01
N PHE A 53 -4.39 -12.14 16.53
CA PHE A 53 -5.10 -13.36 16.11
C PHE A 53 -4.39 -14.09 14.97
N LEU A 54 -3.99 -13.36 13.91
CA LEU A 54 -3.27 -13.95 12.77
C LEU A 54 -1.92 -14.51 13.18
N LEU A 55 -1.20 -13.82 14.07
CA LEU A 55 0.07 -14.31 14.61
C LEU A 55 -0.11 -15.61 15.39
N GLU A 56 -1.15 -15.71 16.22
CA GLU A 56 -1.40 -16.94 16.98
C GLU A 56 -1.80 -18.10 16.06
N ARG A 57 -2.68 -17.84 15.08
CA ARG A 57 -3.03 -18.83 14.05
C ARG A 57 -1.81 -19.30 13.27
N TYR A 58 -0.88 -18.40 12.93
CA TYR A 58 0.34 -18.74 12.23
C TYR A 58 1.28 -19.61 13.08
N LYS A 59 1.43 -19.29 14.38
CA LYS A 59 2.19 -20.13 15.31
C LYS A 59 1.60 -21.54 15.40
N ASP A 60 0.28 -21.67 15.44
CA ASP A 60 -0.38 -22.98 15.48
C ASP A 60 -0.16 -23.79 14.21
N ILE A 61 -0.19 -23.16 13.04
CA ILE A 61 0.18 -23.83 11.78
C ILE A 61 1.63 -24.29 11.83
N LEU A 62 2.55 -23.43 12.30
CA LEU A 62 3.96 -23.78 12.43
C LEU A 62 4.20 -24.94 13.40
N ARG A 63 3.45 -25.02 14.50
CA ARG A 63 3.52 -26.15 15.47
C ARG A 63 3.06 -27.47 14.85
N LYS A 64 2.07 -27.43 13.95
CA LYS A 64 1.48 -28.62 13.30
C LYS A 64 2.28 -29.12 12.10
N LEU A 65 3.17 -28.30 11.54
CA LEU A 65 4.01 -28.74 10.45
C LEU A 65 5.04 -29.77 10.96
N PRO A 66 5.14 -30.96 10.35
CA PRO A 66 6.24 -31.89 10.63
C PRO A 66 7.54 -31.15 10.39
N SER A 67 8.58 -31.41 11.20
CA SER A 67 9.86 -30.69 11.17
C SER A 67 10.40 -30.57 9.75
N ILE A 68 10.07 -29.47 9.08
CA ILE A 68 10.54 -29.19 7.74
C ILE A 68 12.06 -29.06 7.87
N SER A 69 12.79 -29.87 7.12
CA SER A 69 14.25 -29.87 7.13
C SER A 69 14.79 -28.45 6.96
N GLU A 70 15.85 -28.12 7.71
CA GLU A 70 16.52 -26.82 7.71
C GLU A 70 16.70 -26.13 6.34
N PRO A 71 16.98 -26.83 5.21
CA PRO A 71 17.16 -26.16 3.92
C PRO A 71 15.93 -25.39 3.38
N VAL A 72 14.69 -25.81 3.69
CA VAL A 72 13.50 -25.09 3.20
C VAL A 72 13.24 -23.81 4.00
N LYS A 73 13.63 -23.80 5.29
CA LYS A 73 13.54 -22.59 6.13
C LYS A 73 14.40 -21.47 5.57
N GLU A 74 15.60 -21.74 5.08
CA GLU A 74 16.48 -20.67 4.60
C GLU A 74 16.03 -20.04 3.28
N SER A 75 15.46 -20.82 2.35
CA SER A 75 15.03 -20.33 1.04
C SER A 75 13.80 -19.41 1.12
N ILE A 76 12.88 -19.64 2.07
CA ILE A 76 11.62 -18.89 2.19
C ILE A 76 11.72 -17.80 3.27
N VAL A 77 12.38 -18.08 4.40
CA VAL A 77 12.40 -17.17 5.56
C VAL A 77 13.33 -15.98 5.32
N LYS A 78 14.46 -16.16 4.63
CA LYS A 78 15.40 -15.05 4.35
C LYS A 78 14.76 -13.93 3.52
N PRO A 79 14.12 -14.20 2.36
CA PRO A 79 13.48 -13.13 1.57
C PRO A 79 12.32 -12.47 2.32
N ALA A 80 11.47 -13.25 3.00
CA ALA A 80 10.36 -12.69 3.78
C ALA A 80 10.84 -11.78 4.92
N LYS A 81 11.91 -12.18 5.63
CA LYS A 81 12.51 -11.38 6.69
C LYS A 81 13.08 -10.06 6.16
N GLN A 82 13.68 -10.09 4.97
CA GLN A 82 14.22 -8.89 4.32
C GLN A 82 13.10 -7.91 3.94
N ILE A 83 12.01 -8.40 3.35
CA ILE A 83 10.83 -7.58 3.01
C ILE A 83 10.24 -6.91 4.26
N ILE A 84 10.13 -7.64 5.37
CA ILE A 84 9.64 -7.09 6.64
C ILE A 84 10.57 -5.98 7.17
N ILE A 85 11.89 -6.20 7.10
CA ILE A 85 12.90 -5.22 7.53
C ILE A 85 12.81 -3.96 6.67
N ASP A 86 12.69 -4.11 5.35
CA ASP A 86 12.66 -2.98 4.43
C ASP A 86 11.37 -2.16 4.59
N ASN A 87 10.24 -2.82 4.83
CA ASN A 87 8.98 -2.17 5.17
C ASN A 87 9.05 -1.44 6.53
N ALA A 88 9.68 -2.03 7.55
CA ALA A 88 9.85 -1.38 8.84
C ALA A 88 10.71 -0.11 8.73
N LYS A 89 11.83 -0.17 7.99
CA LYS A 89 12.68 1.00 7.70
C LYS A 89 11.94 2.07 6.88
N PHE A 90 11.02 1.66 6.01
CA PHE A 90 10.16 2.60 5.29
C PHE A 90 9.23 3.33 6.24
N PHE A 91 8.51 2.62 7.12
CA PHE A 91 7.64 3.25 8.10
C PHE A 91 8.38 4.18 9.06
N GLU A 92 9.60 3.82 9.49
CA GLU A 92 10.43 4.70 10.30
C GLU A 92 10.81 6.00 9.57
N ARG A 93 11.15 5.92 8.28
CA ARG A 93 11.42 7.12 7.46
C ARG A 93 10.18 8.00 7.32
N VAL A 94 9.03 7.41 6.99
CA VAL A 94 7.76 8.12 6.88
C VAL A 94 7.36 8.78 8.21
N ALA A 95 7.60 8.11 9.35
CA ALA A 95 7.32 8.66 10.67
C ALA A 95 8.25 9.82 11.04
N LYS A 96 9.54 9.76 10.67
CA LYS A 96 10.54 10.81 10.95
C LYS A 96 10.38 12.03 10.05
N GLU A 97 10.10 11.83 8.78
CA GLU A 97 9.99 12.90 7.78
C GLU A 97 8.57 13.50 7.73
N GLY A 98 7.62 12.86 8.42
CA GLY A 98 6.20 13.20 8.40
C GLY A 98 5.52 12.71 7.11
N ILE A 99 4.19 12.57 7.16
CA ILE A 99 3.37 12.37 5.95
C ILE A 99 3.29 13.73 5.23
N VAL A 100 4.42 14.25 4.79
CA VAL A 100 4.42 15.34 3.82
C VAL A 100 4.14 14.67 2.49
N SER A 101 3.04 15.07 1.86
CA SER A 101 2.64 14.71 0.50
C SER A 101 3.68 15.20 -0.51
N ASN A 102 4.90 14.66 -0.44
CA ASN A 102 5.98 15.00 -1.34
C ASN A 102 5.78 14.14 -2.59
N GLU A 103 5.10 14.71 -3.58
CA GLU A 103 4.99 14.15 -4.93
C GLU A 103 6.37 13.77 -5.50
N LYS A 104 7.44 14.45 -5.06
CA LYS A 104 8.84 14.08 -5.35
C LYS A 104 9.28 12.74 -4.77
N VAL A 105 8.95 12.43 -3.52
CA VAL A 105 9.30 11.13 -2.90
C VAL A 105 8.52 10.00 -3.57
N ILE A 106 7.26 10.25 -3.94
CA ILE A 106 6.44 9.30 -4.71
C ILE A 106 6.99 9.13 -6.14
N ALA A 107 7.47 10.19 -6.77
CA ALA A 107 8.06 10.15 -8.11
C ALA A 107 9.43 9.45 -8.14
N ASP A 108 10.27 9.67 -7.12
CA ASP A 108 11.55 8.98 -6.98
C ASP A 108 11.36 7.49 -6.64
N LEU A 109 10.31 7.14 -5.87
CA LEU A 109 9.91 5.74 -5.64
C LEU A 109 9.43 5.01 -6.92
N LYS A 110 8.75 5.72 -7.83
CA LYS A 110 8.29 5.14 -9.10
C LYS A 110 9.40 4.94 -10.13
N LYS A 111 10.55 5.61 -9.99
CA LYS A 111 11.62 5.52 -10.99
C LYS A 111 12.37 4.19 -10.96
N ASP A 112 12.53 3.59 -9.78
CA ASP A 112 13.41 2.44 -9.61
C ASP A 112 12.71 1.17 -9.11
N TYR A 113 11.47 1.25 -8.60
CA TYR A 113 10.71 0.07 -8.19
C TYR A 113 9.88 -0.47 -9.37
N LYS A 114 10.41 -1.44 -10.09
CA LYS A 114 9.60 -2.26 -11.01
C LYS A 114 8.97 -3.40 -10.23
N ALA A 115 7.64 -3.45 -10.22
CA ALA A 115 6.97 -4.60 -9.64
C ALA A 115 7.30 -5.85 -10.49
N PRO A 116 7.27 -7.06 -9.90
CA PRO A 116 7.47 -8.30 -10.65
C PRO A 116 6.52 -8.44 -11.86
N LEU A 117 5.33 -7.84 -11.76
CA LEU A 117 4.35 -7.77 -12.83
C LEU A 117 4.84 -6.90 -14.02
N ASP A 118 5.45 -5.75 -13.74
CA ASP A 118 6.01 -4.85 -14.76
C ASP A 118 7.20 -5.53 -15.46
N GLU A 119 8.03 -6.24 -14.71
CA GLU A 119 9.15 -6.99 -15.28
C GLU A 119 8.68 -8.18 -16.14
N LEU A 120 7.59 -8.84 -15.75
CA LEU A 120 6.98 -9.91 -16.54
C LEU A 120 6.43 -9.35 -17.86
N PHE A 121 5.75 -8.21 -17.80
CA PHE A 121 5.28 -7.51 -19.00
C PHE A 121 6.44 -7.14 -19.93
N ASP A 122 7.50 -6.53 -19.41
CA ASP A 122 8.71 -6.19 -20.17
C ASP A 122 9.35 -7.44 -20.81
N LEU A 123 9.37 -8.57 -20.10
CA LEU A 123 9.90 -9.84 -20.59
C LEU A 123 9.08 -10.35 -21.79
N VAL A 124 7.76 -10.33 -21.71
CA VAL A 124 6.87 -10.75 -22.80
C VAL A 124 7.00 -9.82 -24.00
N MET A 125 7.07 -8.51 -23.76
CA MET A 125 7.21 -7.50 -24.82
C MET A 125 8.54 -7.62 -25.57
N LYS A 126 9.64 -7.94 -24.88
CA LYS A 126 10.97 -8.12 -25.50
C LYS A 126 11.08 -9.43 -26.29
N ASN A 127 10.56 -10.53 -25.74
CA ASN A 127 10.81 -11.87 -26.29
C ASN A 127 9.71 -12.36 -27.24
N LYS A 128 8.59 -11.64 -27.37
CA LYS A 128 7.38 -11.95 -28.17
C LYS A 128 6.63 -13.24 -27.77
N LYS A 129 7.35 -14.28 -27.34
CA LYS A 129 6.83 -15.55 -26.82
C LYS A 129 7.66 -15.96 -25.62
N VAL A 130 7.01 -16.18 -24.48
CA VAL A 130 7.66 -16.57 -23.23
C VAL A 130 6.89 -17.75 -22.63
N LYS A 131 7.61 -18.82 -22.29
CA LYS A 131 7.02 -19.96 -21.56
C LYS A 131 6.85 -19.59 -20.09
N LEU A 132 5.76 -20.03 -19.46
CA LEU A 132 5.54 -19.82 -18.02
C LEU A 132 6.71 -20.32 -17.18
N LYS A 133 7.27 -21.48 -17.54
CA LYS A 133 8.40 -22.11 -16.86
C LYS A 133 9.69 -21.30 -16.92
N ASP A 134 9.95 -20.64 -18.04
CA ASP A 134 11.15 -19.80 -18.20
C ASP A 134 11.01 -18.51 -17.39
N ALA A 135 9.81 -17.93 -17.36
CA ALA A 135 9.50 -16.81 -16.47
C ALA A 135 9.60 -17.23 -14.99
N ALA A 136 9.03 -18.37 -14.60
CA ALA A 136 9.10 -18.90 -13.24
C ALA A 136 10.55 -19.06 -12.75
N LYS A 137 11.43 -19.62 -13.61
CA LYS A 137 12.87 -19.70 -13.34
C LYS A 137 13.53 -18.33 -13.21
N LYS A 138 13.18 -17.37 -14.08
CA LYS A 138 13.75 -16.02 -14.04
C LYS A 138 13.38 -15.27 -12.75
N PHE A 139 12.13 -15.39 -12.31
CA PHE A 139 11.63 -14.71 -11.12
C PHE A 139 11.87 -15.50 -9.82
N GLY A 140 12.31 -16.76 -9.91
CA GLY A 140 12.51 -17.62 -8.75
C GLY A 140 11.20 -17.95 -8.01
N VAL A 141 10.08 -18.00 -8.73
CA VAL A 141 8.74 -18.24 -8.17
C VAL A 141 8.09 -19.48 -8.80
N HIS A 142 7.02 -19.99 -8.19
CA HIS A 142 6.27 -21.13 -8.72
C HIS A 142 5.49 -20.75 -9.99
N GLU A 143 5.36 -21.67 -10.95
CA GLU A 143 4.67 -21.43 -12.23
C GLU A 143 3.25 -20.89 -12.06
N GLY A 144 2.49 -21.42 -11.10
CA GLY A 144 1.15 -20.94 -10.79
C GLY A 144 1.06 -19.47 -10.37
N LEU A 145 2.12 -18.89 -9.77
CA LEU A 145 2.15 -17.46 -9.45
C LEU A 145 2.37 -16.62 -10.71
N VAL A 146 3.26 -17.07 -11.60
CA VAL A 146 3.45 -16.43 -12.91
C VAL A 146 2.18 -16.53 -13.74
N GLU A 147 1.45 -17.64 -13.67
CA GLU A 147 0.16 -17.79 -14.33
C GLU A 147 -0.87 -16.77 -13.81
N GLN A 148 -0.94 -16.56 -12.50
CA GLN A 148 -1.82 -15.52 -11.93
C GLN A 148 -1.44 -14.12 -12.44
N TRP A 149 -0.14 -13.81 -12.48
CA TRP A 149 0.34 -12.55 -13.05
C TRP A 149 -0.01 -12.42 -14.54
N ALA A 150 0.14 -13.49 -15.30
CA ALA A 150 -0.20 -13.53 -16.72
C ALA A 150 -1.70 -13.33 -16.96
N ARG A 151 -2.57 -13.93 -16.13
CA ARG A 151 -4.02 -13.71 -16.17
C ARG A 151 -4.37 -12.26 -15.88
N VAL A 152 -3.77 -11.65 -14.86
CA VAL A 152 -3.98 -10.21 -14.57
C VAL A 152 -3.59 -9.36 -15.78
N LEU A 153 -2.43 -9.62 -16.40
CA LEU A 153 -2.02 -8.89 -17.61
C LEU A 153 -2.97 -9.14 -18.80
N GLN A 154 -3.52 -10.35 -18.93
CA GLN A 154 -4.49 -10.70 -19.96
C GLN A 154 -5.84 -10.00 -19.75
N ASP A 155 -6.31 -9.90 -18.50
CA ASP A 155 -7.55 -9.22 -18.13
C ASP A 155 -7.50 -7.72 -18.48
N TYR A 156 -6.32 -7.11 -18.41
CA TYR A 156 -6.05 -5.73 -18.88
C TYR A 156 -5.69 -5.64 -20.36
N GLU A 157 -5.82 -6.72 -21.12
CA GLU A 157 -5.52 -6.81 -22.54
C GLU A 157 -4.05 -6.48 -22.93
N LEU A 158 -3.11 -6.63 -22.00
CA LEU A 158 -1.70 -6.30 -22.20
C LEU A 158 -0.92 -7.41 -22.89
N ILE A 159 -1.33 -8.67 -22.68
CA ILE A 159 -0.72 -9.87 -23.27
C ILE A 159 -1.80 -10.91 -23.60
N ASP A 160 -1.47 -11.89 -24.44
CA ASP A 160 -2.29 -13.08 -24.68
C ASP A 160 -1.63 -14.33 -24.06
N VAL A 161 -2.44 -15.16 -23.40
CA VAL A 161 -1.99 -16.45 -22.87
C VAL A 161 -2.61 -17.58 -23.68
N HIS A 162 -1.77 -18.33 -24.38
CA HIS A 162 -2.19 -19.48 -25.19
C HIS A 162 -1.90 -20.79 -24.47
N TYR A 163 -2.94 -21.60 -24.32
CA TYR A 163 -2.89 -22.94 -23.73
C TYR A 163 -3.04 -23.99 -24.84
N PRO A 164 -1.93 -24.55 -25.37
CA PRO A 164 -2.02 -25.61 -26.36
C PRO A 164 -2.54 -26.92 -25.74
N GLU A 165 -3.28 -27.72 -26.50
CA GLU A 165 -3.80 -29.04 -26.06
C GLU A 165 -2.70 -30.02 -25.64
N LYS A 166 -1.49 -29.86 -26.20
CA LYS A 166 -0.27 -30.54 -25.80
C LYS A 166 0.87 -29.53 -25.74
N GLY A 167 1.42 -29.31 -24.55
CA GLY A 167 2.58 -28.45 -24.35
C GLY A 167 2.48 -27.58 -23.10
N GLU A 168 3.42 -26.66 -22.97
CA GLU A 168 3.48 -25.69 -21.88
C GLU A 168 2.74 -24.41 -22.30
N PRO A 169 2.05 -23.70 -21.38
CA PRO A 169 1.38 -22.44 -21.71
C PRO A 169 2.38 -21.35 -22.12
N LEU A 170 1.96 -20.55 -23.10
CA LEU A 170 2.78 -19.52 -23.74
C LEU A 170 2.15 -18.15 -23.54
N MET A 171 2.95 -17.21 -23.04
CA MET A 171 2.60 -15.80 -22.99
C MET A 171 3.12 -15.11 -24.24
N MET A 172 2.25 -14.37 -24.92
CA MET A 172 2.54 -13.68 -26.17
C MET A 172 2.13 -12.23 -26.07
N LYS A 173 2.83 -11.37 -26.82
CA LYS A 173 2.37 -10.00 -27.02
C LYS A 173 1.06 -10.01 -27.81
N LYS A 174 0.09 -9.20 -27.38
CA LYS A 174 -1.11 -8.86 -28.16
C LYS A 174 -0.77 -7.95 -29.34
#